data_AF-A0A401QE50-F1
#
_entry.id   AF-A0A401QE50-F1
#
_cell.length_a   1.000
_cell.length_b   1.000
_cell.length_c   1.000
_cell.angle_alpha   90.00
_cell.angle_beta   90.00
_cell.angle_gamma   90.00
#
_symmetry.space_group_name_H-M   'P 1'
#
loop_
_entity.id
_entity.type
_entity.pdbx_description
1 polymer ?
#
loop_
_entity_poly.entity_id
_entity_poly.type
_entity_poly.pdbx_seq_one_letter_code
_entity_poly.pdbx_strand_id
1 'polypeptide(L)'
;MIYCRSVSVGGEAEWEFAWRMFEQATTAAEVQNLRYSLACSMDHSLLTRYLMFAMMPWKIKRQDALGTIILVAQNINGKRPAWNFVKENWASIVSE
;
A
#
# COMPACT_ATOMS: atom_id res chain seq x y z
N MET A 1 11.28 3.23 -9.29
CA MET A 1 12.09 2.05 -9.65
C MET A 1 13.08 1.63 -8.56
N ILE A 2 13.85 2.54 -7.93
CA ILE A 2 14.80 2.16 -6.87
C ILE A 2 14.09 1.76 -5.55
N TYR A 3 13.17 2.58 -5.05
CA TYR A 3 12.43 2.29 -3.80
C TYR A 3 11.64 0.98 -3.85
N CYS A 4 10.92 0.75 -4.96
CA CYS A 4 10.17 -0.49 -5.20
C CYS A 4 11.07 -1.73 -5.15
N ARG A 5 12.28 -1.67 -5.74
CA ARG A 5 13.22 -2.79 -5.70
C ARG A 5 13.75 -3.04 -4.28
N SER A 6 14.03 -1.97 -3.55
CA SER A 6 14.47 -2.03 -2.15
C SER A 6 13.41 -2.71 -1.26
N VAL A 7 12.15 -2.30 -1.37
CA VAL A 7 11.03 -2.86 -0.58
C VAL A 7 10.64 -4.27 -1.06
N SER A 8 10.80 -4.56 -2.34
CA SER A 8 10.51 -5.88 -2.91
C SER A 8 11.46 -6.95 -2.39
N VAL A 9 12.78 -6.68 -2.40
CA VAL A 9 13.81 -7.62 -1.96
C VAL A 9 14.04 -7.56 -0.45
N GLY A 10 13.75 -6.41 0.16
CA GLY A 10 13.81 -6.20 1.61
C GLY A 10 12.68 -6.90 2.38
N GLY A 11 12.80 -6.87 3.69
CA GLY A 11 11.80 -7.40 4.62
C GLY A 11 11.01 -6.30 5.31
N GLU A 12 10.51 -6.61 6.50
CA GLU A 12 9.74 -5.68 7.34
C GLU A 12 10.53 -4.41 7.67
N ALA A 13 11.84 -4.50 7.91
CA ALA A 13 12.67 -3.34 8.25
C ALA A 13 12.71 -2.29 7.12
N GLU A 14 12.93 -2.72 5.87
CA GLU A 14 12.93 -1.84 4.70
C GLU A 14 11.53 -1.26 4.44
N TRP A 15 10.49 -2.06 4.68
CA TRP A 15 9.10 -1.62 4.52
C TRP A 15 8.73 -0.55 5.57
N GLU A 16 9.07 -0.77 6.84
CA GLU A 16 8.86 0.20 7.92
C GLU A 16 9.64 1.50 7.70
N PHE A 17 10.87 1.39 7.19
CA PHE A 17 11.63 2.57 6.80
C PHE A 17 10.91 3.36 5.70
N ALA A 18 10.46 2.68 4.64
CA ALA A 18 9.70 3.32 3.56
C ALA A 18 8.38 3.93 4.08
N TRP A 19 7.71 3.28 5.05
CA TRP A 19 6.49 3.78 5.68
C TRP A 19 6.75 5.07 6.47
N ARG A 20 7.83 5.11 7.26
CA ARG A 20 8.24 6.32 7.99
C ARG A 20 8.58 7.47 7.04
N MET A 21 9.26 7.18 5.94
CA MET A 21 9.53 8.19 4.91
C MET A 21 8.23 8.68 4.28
N PHE A 22 7.25 7.79 4.06
CA PHE A 22 5.94 8.17 3.52
C PHE A 22 5.19 9.13 4.46
N GLU A 23 5.23 8.89 5.77
CA GLU A 23 4.61 9.77 6.77
C GLU A 23 5.31 11.14 6.88
N GLN A 24 6.61 11.23 6.53
CA GLN A 24 7.39 12.46 6.60
C GLN A 24 7.46 13.23 5.27
N ALA A 25 7.06 12.61 4.16
CA ALA A 25 7.15 13.20 2.84
C ALA A 25 6.25 14.44 2.71
N THR A 26 6.83 15.54 2.25
CA THR A 26 6.11 16.83 2.08
C THR A 26 5.68 17.09 0.65
N THR A 27 6.37 16.47 -0.31
CA THR A 27 6.08 16.67 -1.74
C THR A 27 5.14 15.60 -2.27
N ALA A 28 4.17 16.00 -3.10
CA ALA A 28 3.21 15.07 -3.68
C ALA A 28 3.89 13.96 -4.52
N ALA A 29 4.97 14.30 -5.23
CA ALA A 29 5.73 13.34 -6.02
C ALA A 29 6.40 12.26 -5.15
N GLU A 30 7.00 12.66 -4.02
CA GLU A 30 7.63 11.73 -3.08
C GLU A 30 6.59 10.83 -2.39
N VAL A 31 5.47 11.40 -1.96
CA VAL A 31 4.34 10.64 -1.39
C VAL A 31 3.87 9.56 -2.38
N GLN A 32 3.67 9.91 -3.65
CA GLN A 32 3.24 8.95 -4.67
C GLN A 32 4.29 7.86 -4.95
N ASN A 33 5.57 8.24 -5.02
CA ASN A 33 6.67 7.29 -5.20
C ASN A 33 6.79 6.30 -4.04
N LEU A 34 6.65 6.78 -2.81
CA LEU A 34 6.72 5.94 -1.61
C LEU A 34 5.48 5.04 -1.48
N ARG A 35 4.29 5.57 -1.76
CA ARG A 35 3.04 4.79 -1.84
C ARG A 35 3.16 3.62 -2.83
N TYR A 36 3.68 3.89 -4.03
CA TYR A 36 3.97 2.86 -5.01
C TYR A 36 4.98 1.83 -4.49
N SER A 37 6.06 2.29 -3.83
CA SER A 37 7.11 1.40 -3.34
C SER A 37 6.63 0.43 -2.26
N LEU A 38 5.75 0.87 -1.36
CA LEU A 38 5.17 0.04 -0.29
C LEU A 38 4.33 -1.11 -0.86
N ALA A 39 3.67 -0.90 -2.00
CA ALA A 39 2.92 -1.93 -2.70
C ALA A 39 3.81 -2.97 -3.40
N CYS A 40 5.12 -2.75 -3.53
CA CYS A 40 6.05 -3.67 -4.19
C CYS A 40 6.57 -4.81 -3.30
N SER A 41 6.21 -4.85 -2.01
CA SER A 41 6.66 -5.92 -1.10
C SER A 41 6.29 -7.30 -1.63
N MET A 42 7.14 -8.30 -1.37
CA MET A 42 6.82 -9.71 -1.64
C MET A 42 6.15 -10.40 -0.45
N ASP A 43 6.12 -9.75 0.72
CA ASP A 43 5.53 -10.30 1.93
C ASP A 43 4.01 -10.08 1.94
N HIS A 44 3.27 -11.19 2.00
CA HIS A 44 1.81 -11.18 2.02
C HIS A 44 1.24 -10.49 3.27
N SER A 45 1.91 -10.60 4.41
CA SER A 45 1.50 -9.98 5.67
C SER A 45 1.61 -8.46 5.59
N LEU A 46 2.70 -7.95 4.99
CA LEU A 46 2.90 -6.52 4.78
C LEU A 46 1.91 -5.93 3.79
N LEU A 47 1.63 -6.63 2.68
CA LEU A 47 0.62 -6.20 1.71
C LEU A 47 -0.79 -6.20 2.32
N THR A 48 -1.12 -7.18 3.16
CA THR A 48 -2.42 -7.23 3.86
C THR A 48 -2.54 -6.10 4.87
N ARG A 49 -1.49 -5.84 5.65
CA ARG A 49 -1.42 -4.68 6.54
C ARG A 49 -1.57 -3.36 5.77
N TYR A 50 -0.97 -3.26 4.59
CA TYR A 50 -1.07 -2.07 3.76
C TYR A 50 -2.48 -1.82 3.23
N LEU A 51 -3.21 -2.89 2.87
CA LEU A 51 -4.64 -2.81 2.53
C LEU A 51 -5.48 -2.30 3.71
N MET A 52 -5.19 -2.75 4.94
CA MET A 52 -5.87 -2.24 6.13
C MET A 52 -5.60 -0.73 6.33
N PHE A 53 -4.38 -0.27 6.08
CA PHE A 53 -4.05 1.16 6.16
C PHE A 53 -4.80 2.00 5.12
N ALA A 54 -5.10 1.43 3.95
CA ALA A 54 -5.92 2.11 2.93
C ALA A 54 -7.36 2.38 3.42
N MET A 55 -7.90 1.56 4.32
CA MET A 55 -9.24 1.77 4.90
C MET A 55 -9.23 2.70 6.12
N MET A 56 -8.06 3.18 6.55
CA MET A 56 -7.92 4.06 7.71
C MET A 56 -7.66 5.51 7.24
N PRO A 57 -8.64 6.43 7.33
CA PRO A 57 -8.48 7.80 6.82
C PRO A 57 -7.35 8.60 7.46
N TRP A 58 -6.93 8.23 8.67
CA TRP A 58 -5.81 8.85 9.39
C TRP A 58 -4.43 8.35 8.95
N LYS A 59 -4.36 7.23 8.20
CA LYS A 59 -3.11 6.67 7.65
C LYS A 59 -2.96 7.00 6.18
N ILE A 60 -4.00 6.76 5.39
CA ILE A 60 -4.05 7.08 3.97
C ILE A 60 -5.29 7.94 3.71
N LYS A 61 -5.10 9.04 2.98
CA LYS A 61 -6.22 9.93 2.61
C LYS A 61 -7.22 9.16 1.76
N ARG A 62 -8.52 9.38 1.97
CA ARG A 62 -9.60 8.69 1.23
C ARG A 62 -9.43 8.70 -0.29
N GLN A 63 -9.06 9.85 -0.86
CA GLN A 63 -8.79 10.01 -2.29
C GLN A 63 -7.68 9.08 -2.83
N ASP A 64 -6.74 8.68 -1.98
CA ASP A 64 -5.61 7.82 -2.32
C ASP A 64 -5.86 6.35 -1.94
N ALA A 65 -6.91 6.04 -1.17
CA ALA A 65 -7.21 4.70 -0.68
C ALA A 65 -7.42 3.69 -1.83
N LEU A 66 -8.32 4.02 -2.77
CA LEU A 66 -8.60 3.15 -3.93
C LEU A 66 -7.36 2.92 -4.78
N GLY A 67 -6.56 3.98 -5.02
CA GLY A 67 -5.31 3.86 -5.74
C GLY A 67 -4.33 2.92 -5.06
N THR A 68 -4.24 2.94 -3.73
CA THR A 68 -3.38 2.03 -2.96
C THR A 68 -3.84 0.58 -3.11
N ILE A 69 -5.14 0.32 -3.05
CA ILE A 69 -5.71 -1.02 -3.25
C ILE A 69 -5.36 -1.54 -4.66
N ILE A 70 -5.50 -0.68 -5.69
CA ILE A 70 -5.15 -1.02 -7.07
C ILE A 70 -3.66 -1.36 -7.19
N LEU A 71 -2.77 -0.58 -6.56
CA LEU A 71 -1.33 -0.84 -6.57
C LEU A 71 -0.99 -2.20 -5.96
N VAL A 72 -1.61 -2.55 -4.83
CA VAL A 72 -1.42 -3.88 -4.22
C VAL A 72 -1.98 -4.99 -5.12
N ALA A 73 -3.13 -4.76 -5.77
CA ALA A 73 -3.71 -5.74 -6.69
C ALA A 73 -2.87 -5.99 -7.95
N GLN A 74 -2.05 -5.01 -8.37
CA GLN A 74 -1.11 -5.13 -9.48
C GLN A 74 0.15 -5.92 -9.10
N ASN A 75 0.46 -6.08 -7.81
CA ASN A 75 1.55 -6.93 -7.35
C ASN A 75 1.14 -8.42 -7.46
N ILE A 76 2.02 -9.26 -8.01
CA ILE A 76 1.78 -10.70 -8.15
C ILE A 76 1.48 -11.40 -6.81
N ASN A 77 2.14 -10.98 -5.73
CA ASN A 77 1.92 -11.46 -4.37
C ASN A 77 0.70 -10.78 -3.70
N GLY A 78 0.33 -9.59 -4.19
CA GLY A 78 -0.79 -8.81 -3.67
C GLY A 78 -2.14 -9.10 -4.31
N LYS A 79 -2.18 -9.73 -5.48
CA LYS A 79 -3.40 -9.97 -6.25
C LYS A 79 -4.47 -10.76 -5.49
N ARG A 80 -4.09 -11.89 -4.89
CA ARG A 80 -5.00 -12.73 -4.10
C ARG A 80 -5.49 -12.03 -2.81
N PRO A 81 -4.61 -11.50 -1.94
CA PRO A 81 -5.06 -10.81 -0.73
C PRO A 81 -5.88 -9.57 -1.06
N ALA A 82 -5.52 -8.78 -2.08
CA ALA A 82 -6.32 -7.62 -2.51
C ALA A 82 -7.72 -8.02 -2.99
N TRP A 83 -7.83 -9.11 -3.76
CA TRP A 83 -9.14 -9.58 -4.21
C TRP A 83 -10.04 -10.03 -3.05
N ASN A 84 -9.48 -10.77 -2.09
CA ASN A 84 -10.23 -11.19 -0.90
C ASN A 84 -10.65 -9.97 -0.06
N PHE A 85 -9.72 -9.04 0.16
CA PHE A 85 -9.97 -7.81 0.88
C PHE A 85 -11.10 -6.97 0.28
N VAL A 86 -11.09 -6.79 -1.05
CA VAL A 86 -12.13 -6.03 -1.75
C VAL A 86 -13.49 -6.71 -1.63
N LYS A 87 -13.57 -8.05 -1.75
CA LYS A 87 -14.84 -8.77 -1.56
C LYS A 87 -15.40 -8.59 -0.15
N GLU A 88 -14.55 -8.66 0.86
CA GLU A 88 -14.95 -8.54 2.27
C GLU A 88 -15.38 -7.11 2.63
N ASN A 89 -14.76 -6.11 2.01
CA ASN A 89 -14.98 -4.68 2.32
C ASN A 89 -15.76 -3.95 1.23
N TRP A 90 -16.38 -4.67 0.29
CA TRP A 90 -17.03 -4.09 -0.89
C TRP A 90 -18.07 -3.02 -0.53
N ALA A 91 -18.89 -3.29 0.50
CA ALA A 91 -19.91 -2.34 0.96
C ALA A 91 -19.27 -1.01 1.38
N SER A 92 -18.19 -1.04 2.16
CA SER A 92 -17.49 0.15 2.63
C SER A 92 -16.80 0.91 1.50
N ILE A 93 -16.26 0.20 0.50
CA ILE A 93 -15.57 0.79 -0.65
C ILE A 93 -16.56 1.50 -1.59
N VAL A 94 -17.76 0.96 -1.77
CA VAL A 94 -18.79 1.52 -2.67
C VAL A 94 -19.69 2.54 -1.98
N SER A 95 -19.78 2.51 -0.65
CA SER A 95 -20.57 3.46 0.14
C SER A 95 -19.89 4.80 0.38
N GLU A 96 -18.63 4.96 -0.01
CA GLU A 96 -17.89 6.23 0.07
C GLU A 96 -18.07 7.12 -1.17
#